data_AF-H2Z3Q8-F1
#
_entry.id   AF-H2Z3Q8-F1
#
_cell.length_a   1.000
_cell.length_b   1.000
_cell.length_c   1.000
_cell.angle_alpha   90.00
_cell.angle_beta   90.00
_cell.angle_gamma   90.00
#
_symmetry.space_group_name_H-M   'P 1'
#
loop_
_entity.id
_entity.type
_entity.pdbx_description
1 polymer ?
#
loop_
_entity_poly.entity_id
_entity_poly.type
_entity_poly.pdbx_seq_one_letter_code
_entity_poly.pdbx_strand_id
1 'polypeptide(L)'
;MQFTFDTYAEMAMYFDYFNAEHNLAWRKTKTGLKKRNLERQELLDVLKIKTSISWSSKRDTSIKYDSVPYIWLGIDTYICQYGPDVDLKIKEKYRLKTERKVMDDQPYKRRKRRISKKLGCRAVAKMIHIIKLPKYRVETNSTLYSRNQAAAKFHTDLKNGDVEKIEMNQMFILYFSDIDQHNGHPILGVENQSRSDEMVKKEKFIMNNAIQRIPAVDRRLKVVLNGSGYPKKERKQNRRHPRTIINVLCEVDSTQRDSD
;
A
#
# COMPACT_ATOMS: atom_id res chain seq x y z
N MET A 1 7.04 0.22 14.41
CA MET A 1 6.46 1.31 15.24
C MET A 1 4.92 1.21 15.38
N GLN A 2 4.34 1.62 16.51
CA GLN A 2 2.90 1.56 16.78
C GLN A 2 2.38 2.87 17.39
N PHE A 3 1.22 3.33 16.91
CA PHE A 3 0.53 4.55 17.35
C PHE A 3 -0.95 4.26 17.59
N THR A 4 -1.58 4.98 18.52
CA THR A 4 -2.98 4.84 18.91
C THR A 4 -3.72 6.16 18.77
N PHE A 5 -4.96 6.13 18.31
CA PHE A 5 -5.79 7.30 18.06
C PHE A 5 -7.24 7.01 18.47
N ASP A 6 -7.96 8.05 18.88
CA ASP A 6 -9.36 7.93 19.28
C ASP A 6 -10.30 8.05 18.08
N THR A 7 -9.87 8.78 17.04
CA THR A 7 -10.65 8.95 15.81
C THR A 7 -9.92 8.40 14.58
N TYR A 8 -10.71 7.96 13.58
CA TYR A 8 -10.14 7.57 12.29
C TYR A 8 -9.47 8.75 11.58
N ALA A 9 -9.99 9.97 11.75
CA ALA A 9 -9.51 11.16 11.07
C ALA A 9 -8.07 11.49 11.50
N GLU A 10 -7.80 11.51 12.81
CA GLU A 10 -6.45 11.72 13.35
C GLU A 10 -5.47 10.66 12.85
N MET A 11 -5.89 9.39 12.90
CA MET A 11 -5.08 8.27 12.40
C MET A 11 -4.77 8.41 10.90
N ALA A 12 -5.76 8.78 10.09
CA ALA A 12 -5.60 8.97 8.66
C ALA A 12 -4.68 10.16 8.34
N MET A 13 -4.85 11.29 9.05
CA MET A 13 -3.97 12.45 8.92
C MET A 13 -2.53 12.08 9.27
N TYR A 14 -2.32 11.35 10.38
CA TYR A 14 -0.98 10.90 10.76
C TYR A 14 -0.40 9.91 9.75
N PHE A 15 -1.21 9.01 9.19
CA PHE A 15 -0.77 8.09 8.14
C PHE A 15 -0.29 8.85 6.91
N ASP A 16 -1.02 9.86 6.46
CA ASP A 16 -0.66 10.67 5.30
C ASP A 16 0.57 11.54 5.57
N TYR A 17 0.66 12.13 6.77
CA TYR A 17 1.85 12.86 7.24
C TYR A 17 3.10 11.97 7.20
N PHE A 18 3.04 10.79 7.83
CA PHE A 18 4.16 9.84 7.89
C PHE A 18 4.59 9.40 6.48
N ASN A 19 3.62 9.22 5.57
CA ASN A 19 3.90 8.88 4.19
C ASN A 19 4.62 10.00 3.44
N ALA A 20 4.20 11.25 3.65
CA ALA A 20 4.83 12.42 3.03
C ALA A 20 6.25 12.62 3.56
N GLU A 21 6.45 12.56 4.89
CA GLU A 21 7.74 12.77 5.54
C GLU A 21 8.80 11.75 5.07
N HIS A 22 8.42 10.47 4.94
CA HIS A 22 9.34 9.41 4.54
C HIS A 22 9.30 9.06 3.04
N ASN A 23 8.51 9.78 2.23
CA ASN A 23 8.24 9.50 0.80
C ASN A 23 7.84 8.03 0.56
N LEU A 24 6.97 7.52 1.44
CA LEU A 24 6.42 6.18 1.36
C LEU A 24 5.10 6.22 0.60
N ALA A 25 4.92 5.27 -0.32
CA ALA A 25 3.63 5.04 -0.92
C ALA A 25 3.17 3.62 -0.62
N TRP A 26 1.92 3.51 -0.19
CA TRP A 26 1.32 2.27 0.25
C TRP A 26 0.19 1.84 -0.67
N ARG A 27 0.11 0.55 -0.94
CA ARG A 27 -0.99 -0.09 -1.65
C ARG A 27 -1.81 -0.90 -0.66
N LYS A 28 -3.10 -0.61 -0.59
CA LYS A 28 -4.05 -1.43 0.18
C LYS A 28 -4.18 -2.82 -0.44
N THR A 29 -4.03 -3.88 0.36
CA THR A 29 -4.13 -5.28 -0.10
C THR A 29 -5.31 -6.03 0.48
N LYS A 30 -5.69 -5.70 1.71
CA LYS A 30 -6.83 -6.31 2.40
C LYS A 30 -7.64 -5.20 3.03
N THR A 31 -8.94 -5.23 2.76
CA THR A 31 -9.91 -4.33 3.39
C THR A 31 -10.72 -5.16 4.38
N GLY A 32 -10.60 -4.82 5.65
CA GLY A 32 -11.41 -5.40 6.73
C GLY A 32 -12.23 -4.35 7.46
N LEU A 33 -11.90 -3.07 7.30
CA LEU A 33 -12.66 -1.95 7.86
C LEU A 33 -13.87 -1.65 6.96
N LYS A 34 -15.07 -2.02 7.42
CA LYS A 34 -16.33 -1.72 6.71
C LYS A 34 -16.77 -0.26 6.89
N LYS A 35 -16.65 0.26 8.11
CA LYS A 35 -16.94 1.66 8.49
C LYS A 35 -15.80 2.19 9.36
N ARG A 36 -15.51 3.48 9.18
CA ARG A 36 -14.31 4.14 9.70
C ARG A 36 -14.58 4.74 11.07
N ASN A 37 -15.59 5.61 11.19
CA ASN A 37 -16.15 6.04 12.47
C ASN A 37 -17.56 5.46 12.56
N LEU A 38 -17.87 4.78 13.66
CA LEU A 38 -19.20 4.26 13.94
C LEU A 38 -19.92 5.20 14.90
N GLU A 39 -21.19 5.49 14.66
CA GLU A 39 -22.00 6.16 15.67
C GLU A 39 -22.34 5.19 16.82
N ARG A 40 -22.77 5.74 17.96
CA ARG A 40 -23.12 4.93 19.14
C ARG A 40 -24.12 3.83 18.79
N GLN A 41 -25.17 4.13 18.03
CA GLN A 41 -26.18 3.14 17.65
C GLN A 41 -25.58 2.02 16.79
N GLU A 42 -24.71 2.36 15.86
CA GLU A 42 -24.05 1.38 14.99
C GLU A 42 -23.07 0.50 15.77
N LEU A 43 -22.39 1.05 16.77
CA LEU A 43 -21.55 0.26 17.67
C LEU A 43 -22.37 -0.81 18.38
N LEU A 44 -23.55 -0.45 18.87
CA LEU A 44 -24.45 -1.39 19.55
C LEU A 44 -24.94 -2.49 18.63
N ASP A 45 -25.28 -2.14 17.39
CA ASP A 45 -25.66 -3.14 16.39
C ASP A 45 -24.50 -4.07 16.06
N VAL A 46 -23.27 -3.55 16.04
CA VAL A 46 -22.08 -4.39 15.92
C VAL A 46 -21.90 -5.29 17.14
N LEU A 47 -22.13 -4.82 18.37
CA LEU A 47 -22.04 -5.66 19.58
C LEU A 47 -23.04 -6.82 19.56
N LYS A 48 -24.26 -6.60 19.06
CA LYS A 48 -25.29 -7.65 18.91
C LYS A 48 -24.82 -8.77 17.97
N ILE A 49 -24.05 -8.43 16.93
CA ILE A 49 -23.53 -9.39 15.94
C ILE A 49 -22.21 -10.00 16.43
N LYS A 50 -21.30 -9.17 16.94
CA LYS A 50 -19.95 -9.54 17.39
C LYS A 50 -19.91 -9.52 18.91
N THR A 51 -20.19 -10.68 19.49
CA THR A 51 -20.21 -10.84 20.95
C THR A 51 -18.86 -11.24 21.52
N SER A 52 -17.93 -11.76 20.71
CA SER A 52 -16.63 -12.23 21.20
C SER A 52 -15.72 -11.07 21.61
N ILE A 53 -15.40 -11.01 22.91
CA ILE A 53 -14.40 -10.11 23.47
C ILE A 53 -13.04 -10.80 23.56
N SER A 54 -11.98 -10.01 23.44
CA SER A 54 -10.58 -10.45 23.51
C SER A 54 -9.80 -9.59 24.48
N TRP A 55 -8.74 -10.16 25.04
CA TRP A 55 -7.86 -9.49 26.01
C TRP A 55 -6.49 -9.15 25.43
N SER A 56 -6.06 -9.95 24.45
CA SER A 56 -4.80 -9.81 23.75
C SER A 56 -4.90 -10.56 22.43
N SER A 57 -4.23 -10.06 21.39
CA SER A 57 -4.17 -10.78 20.12
C SER A 57 -3.01 -11.76 20.12
N LYS A 58 -3.31 -13.06 20.00
CA LYS A 58 -2.26 -14.09 19.81
C LYS A 58 -1.59 -14.01 18.44
N ARG A 59 -2.28 -13.42 17.44
CA ARG A 59 -1.85 -13.42 16.03
C ARG A 59 -1.26 -12.10 15.58
N ASP A 60 -1.53 -11.02 16.31
CA ASP A 60 -1.10 -9.67 15.97
C ASP A 60 -0.49 -9.04 17.22
N THR A 61 0.84 -8.86 17.21
CA THR A 61 1.59 -8.29 18.34
C THR A 61 1.27 -6.81 18.60
N SER A 62 0.44 -6.21 17.75
CA SER A 62 0.00 -4.82 17.83
C SER A 62 -1.00 -4.52 18.95
N ILE A 63 -1.61 -5.53 19.59
CA ILE A 63 -2.49 -5.28 20.75
C ILE A 63 -1.93 -6.00 21.96
N LYS A 64 -1.19 -5.24 22.77
CA LYS A 64 -0.68 -5.70 24.08
C LYS A 64 -1.82 -5.85 25.08
N TYR A 65 -1.64 -6.73 26.05
CA TYR A 65 -2.58 -6.89 27.15
C TYR A 65 -2.50 -5.67 28.07
N ASP A 66 -3.61 -4.95 28.22
CA ASP A 66 -3.76 -3.76 29.07
C ASP A 66 -4.86 -3.94 30.13
N SER A 67 -5.23 -5.19 30.39
CA SER A 67 -6.32 -5.55 31.32
C SER A 67 -7.70 -5.01 30.96
N VAL A 68 -7.89 -4.40 29.78
CA VAL A 68 -9.18 -3.91 29.29
C VAL A 68 -9.62 -4.76 28.08
N PRO A 69 -10.79 -5.41 28.14
CA PRO A 69 -11.23 -6.23 27.02
C PRO A 69 -11.59 -5.36 25.82
N TYR A 70 -11.45 -5.92 24.63
CA TYR A 70 -11.76 -5.26 23.39
C TYR A 70 -12.45 -6.18 22.38
N ILE A 71 -13.17 -5.57 21.44
CA ILE A 71 -13.81 -6.25 20.31
C ILE A 71 -13.12 -5.81 19.03
N TRP A 72 -12.76 -6.79 18.19
CA TRP A 72 -12.10 -6.54 16.92
C TRP A 72 -13.11 -6.19 15.82
N LEU A 73 -13.04 -4.97 15.29
CA LEU A 73 -13.94 -4.52 14.22
C LEU A 73 -13.40 -4.88 12.85
N GLY A 74 -12.13 -4.59 12.59
CA GLY A 74 -11.51 -4.87 11.31
C GLY A 74 -10.07 -4.41 11.24
N ILE A 75 -9.43 -4.79 10.14
CA ILE A 75 -8.06 -4.41 9.82
C ILE A 75 -7.94 -4.11 8.34
N ASP A 76 -7.30 -2.99 8.04
CA ASP A 76 -6.81 -2.70 6.71
C ASP A 76 -5.30 -2.94 6.68
N THR A 77 -4.86 -3.72 5.70
CA THR A 77 -3.43 -4.02 5.50
C THR A 77 -2.95 -3.37 4.22
N TYR A 78 -1.81 -2.70 4.34
CA TYR A 78 -1.15 -1.99 3.27
C TYR A 78 0.26 -2.55 3.07
N ILE A 79 0.65 -2.74 1.82
CA ILE A 79 2.01 -3.11 1.43
C ILE A 79 2.69 -1.93 0.77
N CYS A 80 4.01 -1.83 0.87
CA CYS A 80 4.76 -0.82 0.16
C CYS A 80 4.49 -0.87 -1.37
N GLN A 81 4.57 0.26 -2.06
CA GLN A 81 4.49 0.34 -3.53
C GLN A 81 5.58 -0.50 -4.22
N TYR A 82 6.75 -0.64 -3.59
CA TYR A 82 7.85 -1.50 -4.04
C TYR A 82 7.73 -2.92 -3.49
N GLY A 83 6.65 -3.25 -2.78
CA GLY A 83 6.41 -4.55 -2.18
C GLY A 83 6.22 -5.69 -3.19
N PRO A 84 5.83 -6.89 -2.72
CA PRO A 84 5.60 -8.03 -3.60
C PRO A 84 4.49 -7.72 -4.61
N ASP A 85 4.65 -8.26 -5.81
CA ASP A 85 3.65 -8.13 -6.87
C ASP A 85 2.52 -9.15 -6.64
N VAL A 86 1.48 -8.73 -5.92
CA VAL A 86 0.34 -9.61 -5.59
C VAL A 86 -0.47 -10.02 -6.83
N ASP A 87 -0.31 -9.34 -7.97
CA ASP A 87 -1.07 -9.58 -9.21
C ASP A 87 -0.27 -10.37 -10.25
N LEU A 88 0.85 -11.01 -9.86
CA LEU A 88 1.70 -11.78 -10.80
C LEU A 88 0.91 -12.81 -11.61
N LYS A 89 0.05 -13.59 -10.93
CA LYS A 89 -0.78 -14.61 -11.57
C LYS A 89 -1.76 -14.01 -12.59
N ILE A 90 -2.35 -12.86 -12.26
CA ILE A 90 -3.29 -12.15 -13.15
C ILE A 90 -2.53 -11.65 -14.39
N LYS A 91 -1.36 -11.05 -14.19
CA LYS A 91 -0.49 -10.57 -15.28
C LYS A 91 0.00 -11.71 -16.17
N GLU A 92 0.35 -12.85 -15.61
CA GLU A 92 0.75 -14.04 -16.36
C GLU A 92 -0.41 -14.62 -17.17
N LYS A 93 -1.61 -14.75 -16.57
CA LYS A 93 -2.80 -15.19 -17.28
C LYS A 93 -3.15 -14.24 -18.43
N TYR A 94 -3.03 -12.93 -18.21
CA TYR A 94 -3.21 -11.94 -19.27
C TYR A 94 -2.17 -12.10 -20.39
N ARG A 95 -0.89 -12.28 -20.03
CA ARG A 95 0.20 -12.54 -20.99
C ARG A 95 -0.11 -13.73 -21.89
N LEU A 96 -0.47 -14.87 -21.30
CA LEU A 96 -0.81 -16.08 -22.05
C LEU A 96 -2.02 -15.87 -22.97
N LYS A 97 -3.05 -15.15 -22.51
CA LYS A 97 -4.21 -14.80 -23.34
C LYS A 97 -3.82 -13.90 -24.52
N THR A 98 -2.98 -12.90 -24.30
CA THR A 98 -2.50 -12.02 -25.38
C THR A 98 -1.62 -12.76 -26.36
N GLU A 99 -0.73 -13.64 -25.89
CA GLU A 99 0.14 -14.46 -26.74
C GLU A 99 -0.68 -15.40 -27.65
N ARG A 100 -1.75 -16.02 -27.14
CA ARG A 100 -2.69 -16.80 -27.97
C ARG A 100 -3.35 -15.95 -29.06
N LYS A 101 -3.87 -14.77 -28.70
CA LYS A 101 -4.52 -13.87 -29.68
C LYS A 101 -3.59 -13.32 -30.76
N VAL A 102 -2.29 -13.26 -30.50
CA VAL A 102 -1.27 -12.86 -31.48
C VAL A 102 -0.99 -13.98 -32.48
N MET A 103 -1.23 -15.25 -32.10
CA MET A 103 -1.08 -16.39 -33.01
C MET A 103 -2.26 -16.50 -34.00
N ASP A 104 -3.45 -15.99 -33.64
CA ASP A 104 -4.66 -15.98 -34.48
C ASP A 104 -4.73 -14.79 -35.49
N ASP A 105 -3.61 -14.45 -36.14
CA ASP A 105 -3.51 -13.57 -37.33
C ASP A 105 -3.90 -12.07 -37.25
N GLN A 106 -4.23 -11.52 -36.07
CA GLN A 106 -4.37 -10.05 -35.96
C GLN A 106 -3.03 -9.34 -35.69
N PRO A 107 -2.68 -8.26 -36.42
CA PRO A 107 -1.49 -7.45 -36.16
C PRO A 107 -1.66 -6.66 -34.86
N TYR A 108 -1.47 -7.33 -33.72
CA TYR A 108 -1.50 -6.71 -32.42
C TYR A 108 -0.20 -5.92 -32.21
N LYS A 109 -0.32 -4.59 -32.09
CA LYS A 109 0.80 -3.70 -31.75
C LYS A 109 1.44 -4.19 -30.44
N ARG A 110 2.61 -4.82 -30.53
CA ARG A 110 3.42 -5.24 -29.38
C ARG A 110 3.71 -4.00 -28.52
N ARG A 111 2.93 -3.80 -27.45
CA ARG A 111 3.22 -2.76 -26.45
C ARG A 111 4.55 -3.12 -25.79
N LYS A 112 5.49 -2.17 -25.76
CA LYS A 112 6.76 -2.35 -25.04
C LYS A 112 6.45 -2.75 -23.60
N ARG A 113 7.08 -3.83 -23.13
CA ARG A 113 6.93 -4.31 -21.75
C ARG A 113 7.41 -3.19 -20.82
N ARG A 114 6.52 -2.71 -19.95
CA ARG A 114 6.93 -1.83 -18.86
C ARG A 114 7.62 -2.67 -17.80
N ILE A 115 8.83 -2.29 -17.41
CA ILE A 115 9.55 -2.90 -16.30
C ILE A 115 8.73 -2.68 -15.03
N SER A 116 8.56 -3.73 -14.22
CA SER A 116 7.79 -3.63 -12.98
C SER A 116 8.56 -2.79 -11.97
N LYS A 117 7.87 -1.86 -11.29
CA LYS A 117 8.43 -1.12 -10.15
C LYS A 117 8.45 -1.94 -8.85
N LYS A 118 8.00 -3.21 -8.87
CA LYS A 118 7.91 -4.07 -7.69
C LYS A 118 9.27 -4.70 -7.41
N LEU A 119 9.83 -4.45 -6.23
CA LEU A 119 11.17 -4.88 -5.81
C LEU A 119 11.12 -5.93 -4.68
N GLY A 120 9.92 -6.28 -4.21
CA GLY A 120 9.74 -7.30 -3.17
C GLY A 120 9.96 -6.78 -1.75
N CYS A 121 9.83 -5.47 -1.52
CA CYS A 121 9.90 -4.86 -0.18
C CYS A 121 8.92 -5.55 0.79
N ARG A 122 9.39 -5.90 1.99
CA ARG A 122 8.61 -6.61 3.00
C ARG A 122 7.84 -5.69 3.94
N ALA A 123 8.07 -4.38 3.89
CA ALA A 123 7.40 -3.43 4.75
C ALA A 123 5.87 -3.47 4.57
N VAL A 124 5.18 -3.47 5.70
CA VAL A 124 3.72 -3.52 5.83
C VAL A 124 3.27 -2.42 6.80
N ALA A 125 2.16 -1.78 6.47
CA ALA A 125 1.42 -0.95 7.41
C ALA A 125 0.05 -1.59 7.68
N LYS A 126 -0.43 -1.48 8.93
CA LYS A 126 -1.72 -2.00 9.36
C LYS A 126 -2.50 -0.91 10.07
N MET A 127 -3.76 -0.76 9.71
CA MET A 127 -4.74 0.06 10.43
C MET A 127 -5.74 -0.88 11.07
N ILE A 128 -5.85 -0.85 12.38
CA ILE A 128 -6.70 -1.75 13.16
C ILE A 128 -7.76 -0.91 13.84
N HIS A 129 -9.01 -1.34 13.80
CA HIS A 129 -10.12 -0.71 14.51
C HIS A 129 -10.65 -1.69 15.56
N ILE A 130 -10.69 -1.21 16.81
CA ILE A 130 -11.22 -1.96 17.95
C ILE A 130 -12.18 -1.10 18.76
N ILE A 131 -13.01 -1.77 19.54
CA ILE A 131 -13.80 -1.15 20.61
C ILE A 131 -13.23 -1.64 21.93
N LYS A 132 -12.79 -0.71 22.78
CA LYS A 132 -12.41 -0.98 24.17
C LYS A 132 -13.63 -0.92 25.07
N LEU A 133 -13.64 -1.77 26.10
CA LEU A 133 -14.75 -1.93 27.04
C LEU A 133 -14.28 -1.68 28.49
N PRO A 134 -14.05 -0.42 28.90
CA PRO A 134 -13.38 -0.07 30.16
C PRO A 134 -14.08 -0.62 31.41
N LYS A 135 -15.41 -0.64 31.44
CA LYS A 135 -16.21 -1.13 32.59
C LYS A 135 -16.04 -2.61 32.90
N TYR A 136 -15.48 -3.37 31.97
CA TYR A 136 -15.21 -4.80 32.14
C TYR A 136 -13.72 -5.07 32.34
N ARG A 137 -12.94 -4.05 32.72
CA ARG A 137 -11.52 -4.17 33.07
C ARG A 137 -11.34 -5.18 34.21
N VAL A 138 -10.28 -5.97 34.11
CA VAL A 138 -9.81 -6.87 35.18
C VAL A 138 -8.45 -6.38 35.68
N GLU A 139 -7.97 -6.95 36.77
CA GLU A 139 -6.63 -6.66 37.29
C GLU A 139 -5.53 -7.15 36.33
N THR A 140 -4.34 -6.54 36.40
CA THR A 140 -3.26 -6.84 35.46
C THR A 140 -2.68 -8.24 35.59
N ASN A 141 -2.78 -8.86 36.77
CA ASN A 141 -2.38 -10.25 37.01
C ASN A 141 -3.57 -11.21 37.08
N SER A 142 -4.70 -10.84 36.47
CA SER A 142 -5.93 -11.59 36.62
C SER A 142 -5.84 -13.00 36.02
N THR A 143 -6.46 -13.97 36.69
CA THR A 143 -6.56 -15.35 36.22
C THR A 143 -7.50 -15.47 35.00
N LEU A 144 -7.51 -16.63 34.34
CA LEU A 144 -8.49 -16.91 33.28
C LEU A 144 -9.93 -16.87 33.81
N TYR A 145 -10.13 -17.24 35.07
CA TYR A 145 -11.44 -17.24 35.72
C TYR A 145 -12.06 -15.83 35.77
N SER A 146 -11.32 -14.82 36.23
CA SER A 146 -11.83 -13.45 36.31
C SER A 146 -12.12 -12.86 34.92
N ARG A 147 -11.31 -13.20 33.92
CA ARG A 147 -11.54 -12.80 32.52
C ARG A 147 -12.84 -13.41 31.97
N ASN A 148 -13.11 -14.67 32.30
CA ASN A 148 -14.36 -15.34 31.93
C ASN A 148 -15.55 -14.74 32.68
N GLN A 149 -15.39 -14.36 33.94
CA GLN A 149 -16.44 -13.69 34.72
C GLN A 149 -16.78 -12.31 34.14
N ALA A 150 -15.78 -11.51 33.77
CA ALA A 150 -15.98 -10.22 33.10
C ALA A 150 -16.65 -10.38 31.73
N ALA A 151 -16.26 -11.41 30.96
CA ALA A 151 -16.92 -11.74 29.69
C ALA A 151 -18.39 -12.14 29.89
N ALA A 152 -18.68 -13.00 30.87
CA ALA A 152 -20.03 -13.41 31.20
C ALA A 152 -20.89 -12.21 31.62
N LYS A 153 -20.34 -11.29 32.44
CA LYS A 153 -21.01 -10.05 32.82
C LYS A 153 -21.36 -9.20 31.60
N PHE A 154 -20.41 -8.99 30.69
CA PHE A 154 -20.65 -8.27 29.42
C PHE A 154 -21.79 -8.90 28.61
N HIS A 155 -21.80 -10.23 28.47
CA HIS A 155 -22.86 -10.91 27.73
C HIS A 155 -24.22 -10.81 28.41
N THR A 156 -24.27 -10.83 29.75
CA THR A 156 -25.52 -10.65 30.50
C THR A 156 -26.05 -9.23 30.34
N ASP A 157 -25.20 -8.22 30.48
CA ASP A 157 -25.58 -6.81 30.30
C ASP A 157 -26.09 -6.57 28.86
N LEU A 158 -25.43 -7.16 27.87
CA LEU A 158 -25.86 -7.08 26.47
C LEU A 158 -27.22 -7.76 26.21
N LYS A 159 -27.48 -8.91 26.85
CA LYS A 159 -28.74 -9.65 26.73
C LYS A 159 -29.91 -8.94 27.42
N ASN A 160 -29.65 -8.35 28.58
CA ASN A 160 -30.67 -7.64 29.37
C ASN A 160 -31.07 -6.29 28.75
N GLY A 161 -30.38 -5.85 27.68
CA GLY A 161 -30.66 -4.56 27.05
C GLY A 161 -30.12 -3.38 27.87
N ASP A 162 -29.18 -3.63 28.79
CA ASP A 162 -28.53 -2.61 29.64
C ASP A 162 -27.47 -1.80 28.84
N VAL A 163 -27.88 -1.33 27.67
CA VAL A 163 -27.07 -0.65 26.67
C VAL A 163 -26.41 0.61 27.21
N GLU A 164 -27.08 1.33 28.11
CA GLU A 164 -26.55 2.54 28.75
C GLU A 164 -25.40 2.22 29.72
N LYS A 165 -25.40 1.01 30.29
CA LYS A 165 -24.34 0.56 31.19
C LYS A 165 -23.07 0.21 30.43
N ILE A 166 -23.15 -0.13 29.14
CA ILE A 166 -21.99 -0.49 28.32
C ILE A 166 -21.25 0.78 27.87
N GLU A 167 -20.07 0.99 28.44
CA GLU A 167 -19.13 2.01 28.00
C GLU A 167 -18.25 1.45 26.88
N MET A 168 -18.20 2.17 25.76
CA MET A 168 -17.51 1.75 24.54
C MET A 168 -16.61 2.88 24.04
N ASN A 169 -15.31 2.61 23.98
CA ASN A 169 -14.35 3.56 23.45
C ASN A 169 -13.81 3.02 22.12
N GLN A 170 -14.09 3.71 21.02
CA GLN A 170 -13.46 3.40 19.75
C GLN A 170 -11.98 3.73 19.82
N MET A 171 -11.17 2.87 19.23
CA MET A 171 -9.72 3.08 19.16
C MET A 171 -9.20 2.56 17.83
N PHE A 172 -8.31 3.35 17.24
CA PHE A 172 -7.60 3.06 16.00
C PHE A 172 -6.13 2.86 16.32
N ILE A 173 -5.58 1.75 15.86
CA ILE A 173 -4.16 1.43 16.04
C ILE A 173 -3.52 1.42 14.67
N LEU A 174 -2.51 2.27 14.51
CA LEU A 174 -1.68 2.31 13.32
C LEU A 174 -0.34 1.64 13.63
N TYR A 175 0.00 0.67 12.81
CA TYR A 175 1.26 -0.03 12.87
C TYR A 175 2.02 0.18 11.57
N PHE A 176 3.27 0.59 11.69
CA PHE A 176 4.24 0.61 10.60
C PHE A 176 5.34 -0.40 10.87
N SER A 177 5.74 -1.14 9.84
CA SER A 177 7.06 -1.76 9.79
C SER A 177 8.15 -0.73 10.07
N ASP A 178 9.21 -1.16 10.73
CA ASP A 178 10.37 -0.29 10.95
C ASP A 178 11.04 0.03 9.62
N ILE A 179 11.76 1.16 9.57
CA ILE A 179 12.32 1.70 8.34
C ILE A 179 13.30 0.70 7.70
N ASP A 180 14.04 -0.06 8.50
CA ASP A 180 14.96 -1.11 8.04
C ASP A 180 14.27 -2.27 7.28
N GLN A 181 12.96 -2.43 7.42
CA GLN A 181 12.23 -3.47 6.71
C GLN A 181 11.94 -3.10 5.24
N HIS A 182 12.16 -1.84 4.87
CA HIS A 182 12.05 -1.34 3.50
C HIS A 182 13.32 -1.66 2.69
N ASN A 183 13.49 -2.94 2.42
CA ASN A 183 14.65 -3.43 1.69
C ASN A 183 14.50 -3.25 0.17
N GLY A 184 15.61 -2.88 -0.47
CA GLY A 184 15.75 -2.88 -1.93
C GLY A 184 15.24 -1.63 -2.64
N HIS A 185 14.84 -0.57 -1.92
CA HIS A 185 14.49 0.72 -2.52
C HIS A 185 14.85 1.89 -1.59
N PRO A 186 15.11 3.09 -2.15
CA PRO A 186 15.40 4.27 -1.35
C PRO A 186 14.17 4.74 -0.56
N ILE A 187 14.43 5.32 0.61
CA ILE A 187 13.49 6.02 1.50
C ILE A 187 14.17 7.34 1.87
N LEU A 188 13.42 8.42 2.06
CA LEU A 188 14.00 9.67 2.56
C LEU A 188 14.38 9.53 4.03
N GLY A 189 15.58 9.96 4.41
CA GLY A 189 16.06 9.99 5.80
C GLY A 189 16.91 8.79 6.25
N VAL A 190 17.12 7.79 5.40
CA VAL A 190 18.07 6.68 5.67
C VAL A 190 19.01 6.54 4.49
N GLU A 191 20.32 6.76 4.71
CA GLU A 191 21.34 6.38 3.74
C GLU A 191 21.20 4.88 3.46
N ASN A 192 20.95 4.53 2.20
CA ASN A 192 20.64 3.17 1.76
C ASN A 192 21.47 2.14 2.53
N GLN A 193 20.83 1.36 3.42
CA GLN A 193 21.44 0.14 3.94
C GLN A 193 21.89 -0.66 2.73
N SER A 194 23.21 -0.82 2.65
CA SER A 194 23.98 -1.34 1.54
C SER A 194 23.19 -2.42 0.79
N ARG A 195 22.85 -2.12 -0.47
CA ARG A 195 22.37 -3.13 -1.43
C ARG A 195 23.35 -4.30 -1.37
N SER A 196 22.92 -5.47 -0.93
CA SER A 196 23.80 -6.64 -0.96
C SER A 196 24.20 -6.92 -2.40
N ASP A 197 25.47 -7.26 -2.62
CA ASP A 197 26.01 -7.58 -3.95
C ASP A 197 25.21 -8.69 -4.65
N GLU A 198 24.57 -9.56 -3.88
CA GLU A 198 23.68 -10.61 -4.38
C GLU A 198 22.40 -10.06 -5.02
N MET A 199 21.79 -9.01 -4.46
CA MET A 199 20.63 -8.35 -5.05
C MET A 199 21.02 -7.59 -6.33
N VAL A 200 22.18 -6.94 -6.32
CA VAL A 200 22.73 -6.25 -7.52
C VAL A 200 23.04 -7.26 -8.62
N LYS A 201 23.62 -8.42 -8.28
CA LYS A 201 23.87 -9.52 -9.23
C LYS A 201 22.57 -10.08 -9.79
N LYS A 202 21.54 -10.25 -8.96
CA LYS A 202 20.21 -10.73 -9.40
C LYS A 202 19.51 -9.70 -10.30
N GLU A 203 19.63 -8.42 -10.00
CA GLU A 203 19.09 -7.34 -10.82
C GLU A 203 19.82 -7.21 -12.17
N LYS A 204 21.16 -7.27 -12.18
CA LYS A 204 21.98 -7.35 -13.40
C LYS A 204 21.65 -8.60 -14.22
N PHE A 205 21.45 -9.74 -13.58
CA PHE A 205 21.05 -10.99 -14.24
C PHE A 205 19.66 -10.87 -14.90
N ILE A 206 18.70 -10.25 -14.21
CA ILE A 206 17.36 -10.01 -14.76
C ILE A 206 17.43 -9.02 -15.94
N MET A 207 18.22 -7.95 -15.84
CA MET A 207 18.44 -7.00 -16.94
C MET A 207 19.11 -7.67 -18.14
N ASN A 208 20.18 -8.43 -17.94
CA ASN A 208 20.91 -9.10 -19.02
C ASN A 208 20.06 -10.16 -19.74
N ASN A 209 19.30 -10.96 -19.00
CA ASN A 209 18.35 -11.91 -19.60
C ASN A 209 17.19 -11.23 -20.32
N ALA A 210 16.76 -10.05 -19.86
CA ALA A 210 15.74 -9.25 -20.54
C ALA A 210 16.26 -8.65 -21.86
N ILE A 211 17.55 -8.26 -21.90
CA ILE A 211 18.22 -7.73 -23.09
C ILE A 211 18.45 -8.82 -24.14
N GLN A 212 18.87 -10.02 -23.73
CA GLN A 212 19.12 -11.14 -24.65
C GLN A 212 17.84 -11.70 -25.31
N ARG A 213 16.66 -11.49 -24.72
CA ARG A 213 15.38 -11.94 -25.29
C ARG A 213 14.74 -10.99 -26.30
N ILE A 214 15.47 -9.99 -26.80
CA ILE A 214 15.00 -9.07 -27.85
C ILE A 214 15.67 -9.42 -29.19
N PRO A 215 15.00 -10.14 -30.11
CA PRO A 215 15.55 -10.50 -31.43
C PRO A 215 15.95 -9.30 -32.30
N ALA A 216 15.49 -8.10 -31.94
CA ALA A 216 15.84 -6.85 -32.63
C ALA A 216 17.22 -6.29 -32.23
N VAL A 217 17.75 -6.64 -31.05
CA VAL A 217 19.11 -6.24 -30.64
C VAL A 217 20.15 -7.06 -31.41
N ASP A 218 19.90 -8.35 -31.60
CA ASP A 218 20.76 -9.24 -32.41
C ASP A 218 20.80 -8.82 -33.89
N ARG A 219 19.67 -8.37 -34.46
CA ARG A 219 19.63 -7.80 -35.82
C ARG A 219 20.37 -6.46 -35.94
N ARG A 220 20.36 -5.62 -34.92
CA ARG A 220 21.05 -4.32 -34.94
C ARG A 220 22.57 -4.47 -34.80
N LEU A 221 23.02 -5.40 -33.95
CA LEU A 221 24.44 -5.75 -33.84
C LEU A 221 24.96 -6.35 -35.15
N LYS A 222 24.20 -7.25 -35.80
CA LYS A 222 24.58 -7.79 -37.12
C LYS A 222 24.69 -6.72 -38.21
N VAL A 223 23.81 -5.72 -38.23
CA VAL A 223 23.89 -4.64 -39.23
C VAL A 223 25.06 -3.67 -38.95
N VAL A 224 25.39 -3.42 -37.68
CA VAL A 224 26.54 -2.58 -37.31
C VAL A 224 27.87 -3.30 -37.55
N LEU A 225 27.94 -4.61 -37.30
CA LEU A 225 29.14 -5.42 -37.52
C LEU A 225 29.37 -5.74 -39.02
N ASN A 226 28.32 -5.79 -39.84
CA ASN A 226 28.42 -6.12 -41.27
C ASN A 226 28.51 -4.89 -42.20
N GLY A 227 28.67 -3.68 -41.66
CA GLY A 227 29.03 -2.47 -42.44
C GLY A 227 27.97 -1.95 -43.43
N SER A 228 26.75 -2.52 -43.50
CA SER A 228 25.74 -2.05 -44.44
C SER A 228 24.94 -0.87 -43.88
N GLY A 229 25.22 0.34 -44.34
CA GLY A 229 24.49 1.56 -43.99
C GLY A 229 22.98 1.49 -44.34
N TYR A 230 22.13 2.03 -43.47
CA TYR A 230 20.68 2.11 -43.72
C TYR A 230 20.35 3.19 -44.77
N PRO A 231 19.43 2.94 -45.73
CA PRO A 231 18.95 3.99 -46.63
C PRO A 231 18.11 5.02 -45.86
N LYS A 232 18.42 6.31 -46.05
CA LYS A 232 17.70 7.44 -45.45
C LYS A 232 16.27 7.48 -46.01
N LYS A 233 15.25 7.37 -45.15
CA LYS A 233 13.85 7.69 -45.51
C LYS A 233 13.57 9.16 -45.23
N GLU A 234 13.11 9.89 -46.25
CA GLU A 234 12.62 11.25 -46.13
C GLU A 234 11.39 11.33 -45.20
N ARG A 235 11.37 12.33 -44.33
CA ARG A 235 10.26 12.61 -43.41
C ARG A 235 9.18 13.42 -44.12
N LYS A 236 8.02 12.82 -44.39
CA LYS A 236 6.81 13.58 -44.73
C LYS A 236 6.35 14.38 -43.50
N GLN A 237 6.27 15.71 -43.66
CA GLN A 237 5.75 16.62 -42.64
C GLN A 237 4.24 16.40 -42.46
N ASN A 238 3.81 16.00 -41.26
CA ASN A 238 2.39 15.97 -40.91
C ASN A 238 1.90 17.39 -40.63
N ARG A 239 0.97 17.90 -41.46
CA ARG A 239 0.19 19.10 -41.16
C ARG A 239 -0.61 18.88 -39.87
N ARG A 240 -0.31 19.63 -38.82
CA ARG A 240 -1.16 19.75 -37.61
C ARG A 240 -2.05 20.97 -37.78
N HIS A 241 -3.37 20.80 -37.65
CA HIS A 241 -4.30 21.92 -37.52
C HIS A 241 -4.00 22.73 -36.24
N PRO A 242 -4.13 24.07 -36.27
CA PRO A 242 -3.84 24.91 -35.13
C PRO A 242 -5.00 24.83 -34.12
N ARG A 243 -4.68 24.52 -32.86
CA ARG A 243 -5.58 24.81 -31.74
C ARG A 243 -5.18 26.16 -31.16
N THR A 244 -6.18 27.01 -31.08
CA THR A 244 -6.24 28.38 -30.62
C THR A 244 -5.50 28.60 -29.31
N ILE A 245 -4.72 29.67 -29.28
CA ILE A 245 -4.04 30.25 -28.11
C ILE A 245 -5.10 30.83 -27.18
N ILE A 246 -5.08 30.46 -25.90
CA ILE A 246 -5.55 31.32 -24.82
C ILE A 246 -4.39 31.43 -23.84
N ASN A 247 -3.72 32.58 -23.90
CA ASN A 247 -2.77 33.04 -22.90
C ASN A 247 -3.56 33.55 -21.70
N VAL A 248 -3.23 33.07 -20.50
CA VAL A 248 -3.53 33.76 -19.26
C VAL A 248 -2.28 33.65 -18.37
N LEU A 249 -1.63 34.80 -18.23
CA LEU A 249 -0.79 35.24 -17.12
C LEU A 249 0.54 34.48 -16.87
N CYS A 250 1.63 35.16 -17.19
CA CYS A 250 2.52 35.70 -16.16
C CYS A 250 3.28 36.89 -16.77
N GLU A 251 2.91 38.09 -16.34
CA GLU A 251 3.80 39.25 -16.37
C GLU A 251 5.07 38.87 -15.60
N VAL A 252 6.21 38.96 -16.26
CA VAL A 252 7.51 39.02 -15.60
C VAL A 252 8.21 40.21 -16.20
N ASP A 253 8.20 41.30 -15.43
CA ASP A 253 9.15 42.39 -15.52
C ASP A 253 10.56 41.82 -15.70
N SER A 254 11.22 42.23 -16.77
CA SER A 254 12.68 42.26 -16.80
C SER A 254 13.12 43.58 -17.43
N THR A 255 13.48 44.46 -16.51
CA THR A 255 14.36 45.60 -16.66
C THR A 255 15.61 45.30 -17.49
N GLN A 256 15.97 46.30 -18.29
CA GLN A 256 17.31 46.73 -18.69
C GLN A 256 18.11 45.95 -19.74
N ARG A 257 18.48 46.73 -20.78
CA ARG A 257 19.79 46.92 -21.45
C ARG A 257 19.57 46.94 -22.97
N ASP A 258 20.16 47.78 -23.80
CA ASP A 258 20.93 49.03 -23.75
C ASP A 258 21.06 49.41 -25.25
N SER A 259 21.20 50.71 -25.58
CA SER A 259 21.79 51.23 -26.84
C SER A 259 20.98 50.98 -28.14
N ASP A 260 20.56 51.97 -28.94
CA ASP A 260 21.04 53.32 -29.26
C ASP A 260 19.88 54.30 -29.51
#